data_AF-A0A952RF47-F1
#
_entry.id   AF-A0A952RF47-F1
#
_cell.length_a   1.000
_cell.length_b   1.000
_cell.length_c   1.000
_cell.angle_alpha   90.00
_cell.angle_beta   90.00
_cell.angle_gamma   90.00
#
_symmetry.space_group_name_H-M   'P 1'
#
loop_
_entity.id
_entity.type
_entity.pdbx_description
1 polymer ?
#
loop_
_entity_poly.entity_id
_entity_poly.type
_entity_poly.pdbx_seq_one_letter_code
_entity_poly.pdbx_strand_id
1 'polypeptide(L)'
;MIARTPALFCALMAGCALIPVLPSCSSYSSDDEPSADAGPDAEGGSLSIVEPPAPCDPSEVPGDGVFVSVVFGLSGAPGTASLPLSTVSDGLELAVARGVARVYLDEGTYAESLTLTERHAGILVSGGWKGSKTSWRRDCEDDFRARTTLESPAPVAVTIDVASSGATMGFEAMTITNRNLAPTPSDVSGTSSIAMLVRGSASLRISRARLLAAKGAHGGAATAGTPGATLACDGVTGCASGADGAKGNDGDGAAPAFFDPTGFHPSDGAGGQAGPPGANGTPGANGAEKSCIREVSGECNTGGGFCGGLNENRQGAKGECGCGGAGGAGGKAGRGGGASIALLALDGTVTIEHTTLFAGGGGNGSVGGKGGDGTGGSAPKAGAPTSCLTTISQSGPTGPACTCVLGNDQPAPGGAAGGPGGAGAPGSKGGDGAGGPSYGWVTLGNARVVIDDASVLNAGPGGAGSVQGASAPSLVVALDGGT
;
A
#
# COMPACT_ATOMS: atom_id res chain seq x y z
N MET A 1 10.01 39.46 24.36
CA MET A 1 8.67 40.03 24.58
C MET A 1 8.34 40.93 23.40
N ILE A 2 7.09 40.87 22.95
CA ILE A 2 6.48 41.52 21.77
C ILE A 2 6.70 40.76 20.45
N ALA A 3 5.60 40.10 20.08
CA ALA A 3 5.35 39.31 18.89
C ALA A 3 4.79 40.18 17.75
N ARG A 4 4.88 39.68 16.51
CA ARG A 4 3.97 40.05 15.43
C ARG A 4 3.62 38.80 14.59
N THR A 5 2.33 38.49 14.59
CA THR A 5 1.58 37.59 13.68
C THR A 5 0.64 38.45 12.83
N PRO A 6 0.25 37.97 11.64
CA PRO A 6 -1.09 38.22 11.08
C PRO A 6 -1.79 36.87 10.78
N ALA A 7 -2.96 36.56 11.37
CA ALA A 7 -4.33 36.89 10.91
C ALA A 7 -4.57 36.37 9.48
N LEU A 8 -5.10 35.17 9.23
CA LEU A 8 -6.44 34.60 9.50
C LEU A 8 -7.59 35.45 8.91
N PHE A 9 -7.96 35.15 7.66
CA PHE A 9 -9.20 35.58 7.03
C PHE A 9 -10.21 34.43 7.08
N CYS A 10 -11.32 34.67 7.77
CA CYS A 10 -12.51 33.83 7.83
C CYS A 10 -13.64 34.62 7.18
N ALA A 11 -14.30 34.06 6.16
CA ALA A 11 -15.54 34.59 5.63
C ALA A 11 -16.53 33.45 5.39
N LEU A 12 -17.54 33.47 6.25
CA LEU A 12 -18.87 32.88 6.15
C LEU A 12 -19.43 32.85 4.72
N MET A 13 -20.05 31.72 4.34
CA MET A 13 -21.29 31.72 3.54
C MET A 13 -22.15 30.52 3.94
N ALA A 14 -23.36 30.83 4.40
CA ALA A 14 -24.40 29.88 4.77
C ALA A 14 -25.45 29.82 3.66
N GLY A 15 -25.87 28.59 3.32
CA GLY A 15 -27.24 28.19 3.00
C GLY A 15 -27.93 28.77 1.77
N CYS A 16 -28.13 27.93 0.75
CA CYS A 16 -29.42 27.85 0.05
C CYS A 16 -29.57 26.50 -0.65
N ALA A 17 -30.55 25.72 -0.21
CA ALA A 17 -31.02 24.50 -0.86
C ALA A 17 -31.98 24.87 -1.98
N LEU A 18 -31.77 24.35 -3.19
CA LEU A 18 -32.80 24.20 -4.23
C LEU A 18 -32.36 23.12 -5.22
N ILE A 19 -33.18 22.07 -5.31
CA ILE A 19 -33.10 20.98 -6.28
C ILE A 19 -33.63 21.49 -7.63
N PRO A 20 -33.01 21.13 -8.77
CA PRO A 20 -33.75 21.07 -10.03
C PRO A 20 -33.79 19.66 -10.61
N VAL A 21 -35.01 19.34 -11.02
CA VAL A 21 -35.46 18.22 -11.84
C VAL A 21 -34.70 18.20 -13.17
N LEU A 22 -34.19 17.03 -13.57
CA LEU A 22 -33.59 16.81 -14.90
C LEU A 22 -34.70 16.61 -15.95
N PRO A 23 -34.67 17.31 -17.11
CA PRO A 23 -35.46 16.93 -18.26
C PRO A 23 -34.67 16.02 -19.22
N SER A 24 -35.43 15.15 -19.86
CA SER A 24 -35.15 14.23 -20.96
C SER A 24 -34.13 14.67 -22.01
N CYS A 25 -33.25 13.74 -22.40
CA CYS A 25 -32.45 13.81 -23.62
C CYS A 25 -33.35 13.80 -24.87
N SER A 26 -33.36 14.93 -25.57
CA SER A 26 -33.86 15.07 -26.95
C SER A 26 -32.66 15.07 -27.89
N SER A 27 -32.79 14.27 -28.95
CA SER A 27 -31.94 14.24 -30.15
C SER A 27 -31.67 15.64 -30.72
N TYR A 28 -30.41 15.92 -31.04
CA TYR A 28 -30.03 17.02 -31.94
C TYR A 28 -29.10 16.47 -33.02
N SER A 29 -29.63 16.43 -34.24
CA SER A 29 -28.91 16.27 -35.49
C SER A 29 -28.76 17.62 -36.18
N SER A 30 -27.93 17.61 -37.21
CA SER A 30 -27.78 18.57 -38.32
C SER A 30 -27.01 19.87 -38.07
N ASP A 31 -25.85 19.89 -38.70
CA ASP A 31 -25.43 20.84 -39.75
C ASP A 31 -25.16 22.29 -39.35
N ASP A 32 -23.88 22.65 -39.30
CA ASP A 32 -23.38 23.94 -39.81
C ASP A 32 -21.85 23.88 -40.03
N GLU A 33 -21.44 24.06 -41.29
CA GLU A 33 -20.12 24.51 -41.72
C GLU A 33 -20.30 25.87 -42.44
N PRO A 34 -19.25 26.64 -42.77
CA PRO A 34 -18.02 26.93 -42.02
C PRO A 34 -17.78 28.46 -41.92
N SER A 35 -17.03 28.91 -40.92
CA SER A 35 -16.53 30.29 -40.85
C SER A 35 -15.01 30.28 -40.95
N ALA A 36 -14.52 30.82 -42.07
CA ALA A 36 -13.12 31.11 -42.31
C ALA A 36 -12.64 32.22 -41.35
N ASP A 37 -11.64 31.91 -40.53
CA ASP A 37 -10.80 32.93 -39.91
C ASP A 37 -9.32 32.54 -40.08
N ALA A 38 -8.59 33.45 -40.72
CA ALA A 38 -7.22 33.28 -41.15
C ALA A 38 -6.28 33.59 -39.99
N GLY A 39 -5.82 32.55 -39.30
CA GLY A 39 -4.73 32.61 -38.32
C GLY A 39 -3.35 32.53 -38.97
N PRO A 40 -2.31 33.15 -38.38
CA PRO A 40 -1.02 33.40 -39.01
C PRO A 40 -0.24 32.12 -39.29
N ASP A 41 0.49 32.15 -40.40
CA ASP A 41 1.30 31.09 -40.97
C ASP A 41 2.15 30.36 -39.92
N ALA A 42 1.73 29.14 -39.59
CA ALA A 42 2.60 28.17 -38.95
C ALA A 42 3.71 27.85 -39.96
N GLU A 43 4.92 28.35 -39.68
CA GLU A 43 6.12 27.97 -40.41
C GLU A 43 6.18 26.43 -40.46
N GLY A 44 5.89 25.89 -41.64
CA GLY A 44 6.00 24.48 -41.93
C GLY A 44 7.44 24.04 -41.74
N GLY A 45 7.74 23.54 -40.54
CA GLY A 45 8.96 22.81 -40.28
C GLY A 45 9.06 21.69 -41.30
N SER A 46 9.98 21.84 -42.24
CA SER A 46 10.33 20.86 -43.25
C SER A 46 10.38 19.48 -42.60
N LEU A 47 9.47 18.58 -43.00
CA LEU A 47 9.56 17.17 -42.67
C LEU A 47 10.85 16.66 -43.30
N SER A 48 11.93 16.70 -42.53
CA SER A 48 13.20 16.08 -42.86
C SER A 48 12.90 14.62 -43.13
N ILE A 49 12.92 14.21 -44.40
CA ILE A 49 12.86 12.80 -44.77
C ILE A 49 14.00 12.14 -44.00
N VAL A 50 13.66 11.36 -42.98
CA VAL A 50 14.63 10.65 -42.15
C VAL A 50 15.38 9.73 -43.10
N GLU A 51 16.65 10.04 -43.36
CA GLU A 51 17.49 9.21 -44.19
C GLU A 51 17.51 7.81 -43.57
N PRO A 52 17.17 6.75 -44.32
CA PRO A 52 17.14 5.41 -43.78
C PRO A 52 18.51 5.10 -43.17
N PRO A 53 18.55 4.39 -42.03
CA PRO A 53 19.79 4.12 -41.34
C PRO A 53 20.72 3.38 -42.30
N ALA A 54 21.98 3.79 -42.33
CA ALA A 54 22.98 3.16 -43.18
C ALA A 54 22.94 1.63 -42.97
N PRO A 55 22.99 0.84 -44.06
CA PRO A 55 22.97 -0.61 -43.95
C PRO A 55 24.11 -1.09 -43.04
N CYS A 56 23.85 -2.15 -42.27
CA CYS A 56 24.84 -2.69 -41.36
C CYS A 56 26.07 -3.18 -42.12
N ASP A 57 27.25 -2.72 -41.71
CA ASP A 57 28.53 -3.12 -42.31
C ASP A 57 29.24 -4.13 -41.40
N PRO A 58 29.29 -5.42 -41.75
CA PRO A 58 29.96 -6.44 -40.93
C PRO A 58 31.49 -6.30 -40.91
N SER A 59 32.06 -5.45 -41.78
CA SER A 59 33.49 -5.12 -41.78
C SER A 59 33.84 -3.92 -40.89
N GLU A 60 32.83 -3.25 -40.33
CA GLU A 60 33.03 -2.20 -39.34
C GLU A 60 33.77 -2.76 -38.12
N VAL A 61 34.90 -2.13 -37.82
CA VAL A 61 35.71 -2.41 -36.63
C VAL A 61 35.49 -1.29 -35.60
N PRO A 62 35.49 -1.63 -34.30
CA PRO A 62 35.36 -0.61 -33.26
C PRO A 62 36.57 0.33 -33.29
N GLY A 63 36.32 1.62 -33.10
CA GLY A 63 37.36 2.64 -32.97
C GLY A 63 38.01 2.62 -31.58
N ASP A 64 38.63 3.73 -31.19
CA ASP A 64 39.14 3.88 -29.82
C ASP A 64 38.00 3.83 -28.80
N GLY A 65 38.24 3.17 -27.66
CA GLY A 65 37.24 2.95 -26.62
C GLY A 65 37.65 1.92 -25.57
N VAL A 66 36.68 1.59 -24.72
CA VAL A 66 36.76 0.53 -23.71
C VAL A 66 35.92 -0.66 -24.15
N PHE A 67 36.45 -1.87 -24.00
CA PHE A 67 35.82 -3.10 -24.44
C PHE A 67 35.33 -3.92 -23.24
N VAL A 68 34.11 -4.45 -23.34
CA VAL A 68 33.47 -5.23 -22.27
C VAL A 68 32.87 -6.51 -22.86
N SER A 69 33.22 -7.67 -22.32
CA SER A 69 32.64 -8.97 -22.68
C SER A 69 32.32 -9.76 -21.42
N VAL A 70 31.07 -10.20 -21.29
CA VAL A 70 30.67 -11.08 -20.18
C VAL A 70 31.24 -12.50 -20.33
N VAL A 71 31.61 -12.90 -21.56
CA VAL A 71 32.07 -14.26 -21.87
C VAL A 71 33.55 -14.46 -21.57
N PHE A 72 34.40 -13.48 -21.91
CA PHE A 72 35.86 -13.60 -21.75
C PHE A 72 36.52 -12.36 -21.15
N GLY A 73 35.75 -11.38 -20.69
CA GLY A 73 36.27 -10.26 -19.93
C GLY A 73 36.67 -10.63 -18.51
N LEU A 74 37.54 -9.81 -17.92
CA LEU A 74 38.06 -9.99 -16.57
C LEU A 74 37.85 -8.71 -15.75
N SER A 75 37.59 -8.86 -14.45
CA SER A 75 37.54 -7.72 -13.54
C SER A 75 38.93 -7.07 -13.43
N GLY A 76 38.99 -5.74 -13.51
CA GLY A 76 40.24 -4.97 -13.50
C GLY A 76 41.12 -5.11 -14.74
N ALA A 77 40.61 -5.70 -15.83
CA ALA A 77 41.30 -5.72 -17.12
C ALA A 77 41.55 -4.30 -17.67
N PRO A 78 42.53 -4.10 -18.57
CA PRO A 78 42.79 -2.78 -19.17
C PRO A 78 41.69 -2.31 -20.14
N GLY A 79 40.62 -3.08 -20.34
CA GLY A 79 39.48 -2.72 -21.20
C GLY A 79 39.87 -2.61 -22.67
N THR A 80 40.86 -3.39 -23.13
CA THR A 80 41.25 -3.48 -24.53
C THR A 80 40.48 -4.59 -25.24
N ALA A 81 40.44 -4.58 -26.57
CA ALA A 81 39.76 -5.62 -27.35
C ALA A 81 40.24 -7.05 -27.01
N SER A 82 41.53 -7.22 -26.67
CA SER A 82 42.12 -8.52 -26.32
C SER A 82 42.01 -8.89 -24.83
N LEU A 83 41.80 -7.91 -23.95
CA LEU A 83 41.59 -8.07 -22.52
C LEU A 83 40.43 -7.16 -22.09
N PRO A 84 39.18 -7.50 -22.48
CA PRO A 84 38.04 -6.68 -22.13
C PRO A 84 37.70 -6.80 -20.64
N LEU A 85 36.93 -5.84 -20.15
CA LEU A 85 36.33 -5.89 -18.83
C LEU A 85 35.14 -6.84 -18.79
N SER A 86 34.78 -7.37 -17.61
CA SER A 86 33.65 -8.28 -17.45
C SER A 86 32.31 -7.59 -17.17
N THR A 87 32.31 -6.30 -16.78
CA THR A 87 31.11 -5.54 -16.42
C THR A 87 31.04 -4.21 -17.17
N VAL A 88 29.82 -3.76 -17.48
CA VAL A 88 29.57 -2.46 -18.12
C VAL A 88 29.94 -1.33 -17.15
N SER A 89 29.66 -1.51 -15.86
CA SER A 89 30.04 -0.54 -14.82
C SER A 89 31.54 -0.28 -14.80
N ASP A 90 32.39 -1.32 -14.78
CA ASP A 90 33.85 -1.14 -14.85
C ASP A 90 34.27 -0.47 -16.17
N GLY A 91 33.56 -0.81 -17.28
CA GLY A 91 33.81 -0.24 -18.60
C GLY A 91 33.59 1.27 -18.65
N LEU A 92 32.49 1.72 -18.05
CA LEU A 92 32.15 3.14 -17.91
C LEU A 92 33.19 3.88 -17.07
N GLU A 93 33.57 3.31 -15.92
CA GLU A 93 34.54 3.90 -15.02
C GLU A 93 35.93 4.04 -15.66
N LEU A 94 36.36 3.01 -16.40
CA LEU A 94 37.60 3.07 -17.14
C LEU A 94 37.54 4.06 -18.32
N ALA A 95 36.38 4.19 -18.97
CA ALA A 95 36.21 5.15 -20.06
C ALA A 95 36.35 6.60 -19.56
N VAL A 96 35.77 6.90 -18.40
CA VAL A 96 35.97 8.18 -17.69
C VAL A 96 37.45 8.39 -17.37
N ALA A 97 38.11 7.40 -16.77
CA ALA A 97 39.52 7.49 -16.39
C ALA A 97 40.46 7.70 -17.59
N ARG A 98 40.12 7.14 -18.76
CA ARG A 98 40.89 7.26 -20.01
C ARG A 98 40.49 8.46 -20.87
N GLY A 99 39.39 9.14 -20.56
CA GLY A 99 38.85 10.23 -21.39
C GLY A 99 38.40 9.78 -22.78
N VAL A 100 37.90 8.54 -22.90
CA VAL A 100 37.38 8.01 -24.18
C VAL A 100 35.86 8.04 -24.21
N ALA A 101 35.28 8.31 -25.37
CA ALA A 101 33.85 8.57 -25.54
C ALA A 101 33.00 7.30 -25.79
N ARG A 102 33.60 6.11 -25.86
CA ARG A 102 32.90 4.88 -26.28
C ARG A 102 33.22 3.69 -25.39
N VAL A 103 32.17 2.95 -25.04
CA VAL A 103 32.22 1.63 -24.42
C VAL A 103 31.56 0.64 -25.37
N TYR A 104 32.32 -0.34 -25.88
CA TYR A 104 31.85 -1.37 -26.79
C TYR A 104 31.53 -2.65 -26.02
N LEU A 105 30.31 -3.16 -26.21
CA LEU A 105 29.80 -4.36 -25.56
C LEU A 105 29.73 -5.51 -26.56
N ASP A 106 30.31 -6.64 -26.17
CA ASP A 106 30.17 -7.93 -26.85
C ASP A 106 28.71 -8.44 -26.76
N GLU A 107 28.42 -9.54 -27.45
CA GLU A 107 27.20 -10.29 -27.22
C GLU A 107 27.22 -10.95 -25.83
N GLY A 108 26.05 -11.00 -25.20
CA GLY A 108 25.85 -11.56 -23.89
C GLY A 108 24.82 -10.80 -23.04
N THR A 109 24.53 -11.38 -21.88
CA THR A 109 23.63 -10.80 -20.88
C THR A 109 24.44 -10.27 -19.70
N TYR A 110 24.42 -8.95 -19.54
CA TYR A 110 25.09 -8.21 -18.47
C TYR A 110 24.08 -8.00 -17.33
N ALA A 111 24.21 -8.80 -16.28
CA ALA A 111 23.28 -8.82 -15.15
C ALA A 111 23.61 -7.72 -14.11
N GLU A 112 23.41 -6.45 -14.48
CA GLU A 112 23.74 -5.29 -13.64
C GLU A 112 22.75 -4.13 -13.80
N SER A 113 22.77 -3.17 -12.87
CA SER A 113 22.01 -1.92 -12.96
C SER A 113 22.98 -0.77 -13.07
N LEU A 114 22.68 0.20 -13.94
CA LEU A 114 23.60 1.32 -14.18
C LEU A 114 23.05 2.61 -13.57
N THR A 115 23.95 3.38 -12.95
CA THR A 115 23.67 4.76 -12.53
C THR A 115 24.71 5.67 -13.18
N LEU A 116 24.27 6.50 -14.10
CA LEU A 116 25.12 7.39 -14.86
C LEU A 116 24.89 8.83 -14.42
N THR A 117 25.92 9.43 -13.85
CA THR A 117 25.95 10.83 -13.45
C THR A 117 26.76 11.69 -14.43
N GLU A 118 26.90 12.99 -14.13
CA GLU A 118 27.70 13.96 -14.91
C GLU A 118 29.10 13.49 -15.27
N ARG A 119 29.72 12.65 -14.42
CA ARG A 119 31.05 12.08 -14.68
C ARG A 119 31.12 11.24 -15.96
N HIS A 120 29.99 10.71 -16.42
CA HIS A 120 29.89 9.87 -17.62
C HIS A 120 29.45 10.66 -18.86
N ALA A 121 29.38 11.99 -18.77
CA ALA A 121 29.06 12.84 -19.91
C ALA A 121 30.04 12.60 -21.06
N GLY A 122 29.50 12.56 -22.27
CA GLY A 122 30.19 12.28 -23.52
C GLY A 122 30.32 10.78 -23.85
N ILE A 123 29.88 9.87 -22.98
CA ILE A 123 30.03 8.43 -23.21
C ILE A 123 28.82 7.85 -23.96
N LEU A 124 29.12 7.09 -25.02
CA LEU A 124 28.18 6.23 -25.75
C LEU A 124 28.48 4.76 -25.44
N VAL A 125 27.48 4.07 -24.89
CA VAL A 125 27.50 2.61 -24.69
C VAL A 125 26.94 1.94 -25.95
N SER A 126 27.76 1.14 -26.62
CA SER A 126 27.50 0.59 -27.95
C SER A 126 27.48 -0.93 -27.90
N GLY A 127 26.30 -1.53 -28.06
CA GLY A 127 26.11 -2.97 -28.24
C GLY A 127 26.22 -3.40 -29.70
N GLY A 128 25.76 -4.62 -29.99
CA GLY A 128 25.74 -5.15 -31.35
C GLY A 128 27.14 -5.39 -31.90
N TRP A 129 28.06 -5.84 -31.05
CA TRP A 129 29.40 -6.28 -31.46
C TRP A 129 29.58 -7.76 -31.20
N LYS A 130 30.34 -8.40 -32.08
CA LYS A 130 30.86 -9.76 -31.89
C LYS A 130 32.34 -9.67 -31.55
N GLY A 131 32.62 -9.79 -30.27
CA GLY A 131 33.95 -9.80 -29.70
C GLY A 131 34.56 -11.20 -29.65
N SER A 132 35.87 -11.24 -29.85
CA SER A 132 36.71 -12.38 -29.50
C SER A 132 38.01 -11.85 -28.89
N LYS A 133 38.87 -12.73 -28.38
CA LYS A 133 40.18 -12.34 -27.85
C LYS A 133 41.09 -11.63 -28.88
N THR A 134 40.81 -11.78 -30.18
CA THR A 134 41.68 -11.27 -31.25
C THR A 134 40.97 -10.43 -32.30
N SER A 135 39.63 -10.32 -32.27
CA SER A 135 38.87 -9.60 -33.28
C SER A 135 37.55 -9.09 -32.74
N TRP A 136 37.17 -7.88 -33.11
CA TRP A 136 35.83 -7.33 -32.87
C TRP A 136 35.26 -6.84 -34.19
N ARG A 137 33.98 -7.14 -34.43
CA ARG A 137 33.27 -6.69 -35.63
C ARG A 137 31.81 -6.40 -35.31
N ARG A 138 31.18 -5.56 -36.14
CA ARG A 138 29.75 -5.30 -36.06
C ARG A 138 28.94 -6.59 -36.22
N ASP A 139 27.93 -6.76 -35.36
CA ASP A 139 26.92 -7.78 -35.57
C ASP A 139 25.83 -7.26 -36.51
N CYS A 140 25.75 -7.88 -37.69
CA CYS A 140 24.75 -7.57 -38.71
C CYS A 140 23.72 -8.69 -38.88
N GLU A 141 23.67 -9.65 -37.96
CA GLU A 141 22.59 -10.63 -37.95
C GLU A 141 21.27 -9.99 -37.50
N ASP A 142 20.17 -10.63 -37.90
CA ASP A 142 18.85 -10.21 -37.46
C ASP A 142 18.74 -10.21 -35.92
N ASP A 143 18.01 -9.22 -35.40
CA ASP A 143 17.83 -8.98 -33.97
C ASP A 143 19.15 -8.86 -33.17
N PHE A 144 20.22 -8.32 -33.77
CA PHE A 144 21.48 -8.02 -33.07
C PHE A 144 21.29 -7.27 -31.74
N ARG A 145 20.23 -6.44 -31.65
CA ARG A 145 19.84 -5.72 -30.43
C ARG A 145 19.56 -6.64 -29.25
N ALA A 146 18.99 -7.83 -29.48
CA ALA A 146 18.68 -8.80 -28.42
C ALA A 146 19.91 -9.62 -27.98
N ARG A 147 20.99 -9.61 -28.77
CA ARG A 147 22.20 -10.37 -28.45
C ARG A 147 23.10 -9.68 -27.44
N THR A 148 23.04 -8.35 -27.36
CA THR A 148 23.65 -7.59 -26.27
C THR A 148 22.54 -7.09 -25.33
N THR A 149 22.40 -7.72 -24.18
CA THR A 149 21.34 -7.39 -23.21
C THR A 149 21.92 -6.91 -21.88
N LEU A 150 21.56 -5.70 -21.47
CA LEU A 150 21.69 -5.25 -20.09
C LEU A 150 20.42 -5.67 -19.33
N GLU A 151 20.55 -6.65 -18.44
CA GLU A 151 19.44 -7.20 -17.66
C GLU A 151 19.59 -6.85 -16.18
N SER A 152 18.87 -5.83 -15.74
CA SER A 152 18.97 -5.38 -14.36
C SER A 152 18.23 -6.30 -13.38
N PRO A 153 18.86 -6.66 -12.25
CA PRO A 153 18.17 -7.30 -11.13
C PRO A 153 17.37 -6.31 -10.27
N ALA A 154 17.55 -5.00 -10.50
CA ALA A 154 16.86 -3.95 -9.77
C ALA A 154 15.57 -3.54 -10.48
N PRO A 155 14.66 -2.82 -9.79
CA PRO A 155 13.44 -2.34 -10.42
C PRO A 155 13.68 -1.28 -11.50
N VAL A 156 14.82 -0.56 -11.45
CA VAL A 156 15.24 0.40 -12.47
C VAL A 156 16.51 -0.11 -13.15
N ALA A 157 16.49 -0.31 -14.47
CA ALA A 157 17.66 -0.87 -15.15
C ALA A 157 18.78 0.15 -15.37
N VAL A 158 18.42 1.34 -15.86
CA VAL A 158 19.34 2.46 -16.03
C VAL A 158 18.77 3.71 -15.38
N THR A 159 19.55 4.34 -14.51
CA THR A 159 19.28 5.68 -13.96
C THR A 159 20.27 6.68 -14.55
N ILE A 160 19.77 7.74 -15.16
CA ILE A 160 20.54 8.91 -15.61
C ILE A 160 20.24 10.04 -14.64
N ASP A 161 21.25 10.56 -13.97
CA ASP A 161 21.11 11.61 -12.95
C ASP A 161 22.18 12.70 -13.15
N VAL A 162 21.85 13.67 -14.00
CA VAL A 162 22.78 14.72 -14.45
C VAL A 162 22.17 16.08 -14.12
N ALA A 163 22.77 16.81 -13.18
CA ALA A 163 22.23 18.09 -12.73
C ALA A 163 22.45 19.23 -13.74
N SER A 164 23.55 19.20 -14.49
CA SER A 164 23.94 20.23 -15.45
C SER A 164 23.39 20.01 -16.86
N SER A 165 22.96 21.09 -17.49
CA SER A 165 22.53 21.10 -18.88
C SER A 165 23.71 20.86 -19.83
N GLY A 166 23.48 20.13 -20.93
CA GLY A 166 24.43 19.98 -22.03
C GLY A 166 25.36 18.76 -21.96
N ALA A 167 25.34 18.02 -20.85
CA ALA A 167 25.96 16.70 -20.82
C ALA A 167 25.20 15.77 -21.78
N THR A 168 25.92 15.20 -22.74
CA THR A 168 25.37 14.26 -23.73
C THR A 168 25.79 12.84 -23.41
N MET A 169 24.89 11.88 -23.50
CA MET A 169 25.20 10.46 -23.30
C MET A 169 24.35 9.62 -24.23
N GLY A 170 24.70 8.35 -24.44
CA GLY A 170 23.82 7.50 -25.21
C GLY A 170 23.99 6.01 -25.07
N PHE A 171 23.00 5.32 -25.60
CA PHE A 171 22.95 3.88 -25.77
C PHE A 171 22.64 3.57 -27.22
N GLU A 172 23.37 2.63 -27.81
CA GLU A 172 23.08 2.14 -29.14
C GLU A 172 23.11 0.63 -29.26
N ALA A 173 22.30 0.08 -30.16
CA ALA A 173 22.42 -1.29 -30.65
C ALA A 173 22.30 -2.39 -29.56
N MET A 174 21.46 -2.19 -28.54
CA MET A 174 21.33 -3.12 -27.42
C MET A 174 19.91 -3.20 -26.84
N THR A 175 19.67 -4.20 -25.99
CA THR A 175 18.47 -4.33 -25.17
C THR A 175 18.76 -3.92 -23.74
N ILE A 176 17.92 -3.07 -23.16
CA ILE A 176 17.94 -2.66 -21.76
C ILE A 176 16.63 -3.15 -21.15
N THR A 177 16.74 -4.02 -20.16
CA THR A 177 15.58 -4.61 -19.48
C THR A 177 15.84 -4.77 -18.00
N ASN A 178 14.79 -4.87 -17.22
CA ASN A 178 14.84 -5.38 -15.85
C ASN A 178 14.21 -6.78 -15.79
N ARG A 179 14.54 -7.53 -14.74
CA ARG A 179 13.93 -8.83 -14.47
C ARG A 179 12.51 -8.66 -13.93
N ASN A 180 11.73 -9.74 -14.03
CA ASN A 180 10.47 -9.85 -13.30
C ASN A 180 10.73 -9.66 -11.80
N LEU A 181 9.98 -8.72 -11.21
CA LEU A 181 10.09 -8.40 -9.80
C LEU A 181 9.60 -9.58 -8.95
N ALA A 182 10.24 -9.77 -7.80
CA ALA A 182 9.80 -10.75 -6.81
C ALA A 182 8.38 -10.42 -6.31
N PRO A 183 7.60 -11.41 -5.84
CA PRO A 183 6.31 -11.16 -5.22
C PRO A 183 6.41 -10.16 -4.06
N THR A 184 5.49 -9.21 -4.01
CA THR A 184 5.47 -8.19 -2.96
C THR A 184 5.03 -8.80 -1.63
N PRO A 185 5.76 -8.55 -0.52
CA PRO A 185 5.35 -8.99 0.82
C PRO A 185 3.98 -8.45 1.22
N SER A 186 3.30 -9.11 2.17
CA SER A 186 2.03 -8.63 2.71
C SER A 186 2.14 -7.20 3.24
N ASP A 187 1.05 -6.45 3.10
CA ASP A 187 0.94 -5.06 3.53
C ASP A 187 1.98 -4.08 2.92
N VAL A 188 2.58 -4.44 1.79
CA VAL A 188 3.50 -3.57 1.03
C VAL A 188 2.94 -3.32 -0.37
N SER A 189 3.08 -2.10 -0.89
CA SER A 189 2.68 -1.74 -2.25
C SER A 189 3.63 -2.31 -3.30
N GLY A 190 3.10 -2.59 -4.49
CA GLY A 190 3.84 -3.15 -5.60
C GLY A 190 4.96 -2.23 -6.06
N THR A 191 6.15 -2.79 -6.25
CA THR A 191 7.30 -2.07 -6.80
C THR A 191 7.12 -1.87 -8.31
N SER A 192 7.44 -0.66 -8.79
CA SER A 192 7.43 -0.33 -10.22
C SER A 192 8.64 -0.90 -10.95
N SER A 193 8.43 -1.25 -12.21
CA SER A 193 9.45 -1.71 -13.14
C SER A 193 9.71 -0.61 -14.18
N ILE A 194 10.95 -0.13 -14.24
CA ILE A 194 11.36 0.96 -15.13
C ILE A 194 12.61 0.54 -15.91
N ALA A 195 12.56 0.49 -17.24
CA ALA A 195 13.77 0.16 -18.00
C ALA A 195 14.78 1.32 -17.96
N MET A 196 14.30 2.57 -18.08
CA MET A 196 15.17 3.74 -17.99
C MET A 196 14.51 4.91 -17.25
N LEU A 197 15.23 5.48 -16.28
CA LEU A 197 14.86 6.65 -15.50
C LEU A 197 15.82 7.80 -15.80
N VAL A 198 15.30 8.94 -16.24
CA VAL A 198 16.08 10.14 -16.55
C VAL A 198 15.70 11.28 -15.60
N ARG A 199 16.70 11.82 -14.91
CA ARG A 199 16.63 12.92 -13.96
C ARG A 199 17.63 14.02 -14.31
N GLY A 200 17.24 15.24 -14.01
CA GLY A 200 18.02 16.45 -14.27
C GLY A 200 18.10 16.79 -15.76
N SER A 201 19.01 17.69 -16.14
CA SER A 201 19.01 18.35 -17.45
C SER A 201 19.86 17.64 -18.52
N ALA A 202 19.99 16.31 -18.44
CA ALA A 202 20.77 15.51 -19.39
C ALA A 202 20.24 15.63 -20.83
N SER A 203 21.13 15.50 -21.82
CA SER A 203 20.77 15.18 -23.21
C SER A 203 21.10 13.72 -23.51
N LEU A 204 20.09 12.87 -23.57
CA LEU A 204 20.25 11.44 -23.79
C LEU A 204 19.87 11.05 -25.22
N ARG A 205 20.73 10.29 -25.89
CA ARG A 205 20.42 9.68 -27.20
C ARG A 205 20.29 8.17 -27.07
N ILE A 206 19.19 7.63 -27.58
CA ILE A 206 18.91 6.20 -27.61
C ILE A 206 18.67 5.82 -29.06
N SER A 207 19.56 5.03 -29.66
CA SER A 207 19.47 4.69 -31.07
C SER A 207 19.54 3.19 -31.31
N ARG A 208 18.63 2.66 -32.13
CA ARG A 208 18.58 1.21 -32.45
C ARG A 208 18.59 0.35 -31.20
N ALA A 209 17.88 0.76 -30.14
CA ALA A 209 17.83 0.03 -28.88
C ALA A 209 16.47 -0.65 -28.66
N ARG A 210 16.37 -1.45 -27.61
CA ARG A 210 15.11 -1.97 -27.07
C ARG A 210 15.05 -1.65 -25.58
N LEU A 211 14.09 -0.84 -25.16
CA LEU A 211 13.81 -0.59 -23.74
C LEU A 211 12.61 -1.46 -23.34
N LEU A 212 12.85 -2.46 -22.51
CA LEU A 212 11.85 -3.44 -22.12
C LEU A 212 11.64 -3.37 -20.60
N ALA A 213 10.53 -2.79 -20.15
CA ALA A 213 10.18 -2.85 -18.74
C ALA A 213 9.39 -4.14 -18.46
N ALA A 214 9.82 -4.91 -17.47
CA ALA A 214 9.08 -6.03 -16.92
C ALA A 214 7.73 -5.57 -16.34
N LYS A 215 6.89 -6.53 -15.97
CA LYS A 215 5.61 -6.23 -15.32
C LYS A 215 5.84 -5.56 -13.95
N GLY A 216 5.04 -4.54 -13.63
CA GLY A 216 4.99 -3.99 -12.28
C GLY A 216 4.52 -5.04 -11.27
N ALA A 217 5.08 -5.02 -10.05
CA ALA A 217 4.71 -6.00 -9.04
C ALA A 217 3.28 -5.76 -8.54
N HIS A 218 2.58 -6.84 -8.22
CA HIS A 218 1.26 -6.76 -7.58
C HIS A 218 1.36 -6.15 -6.18
N GLY A 219 0.33 -5.44 -5.72
CA GLY A 219 0.22 -5.08 -4.31
C GLY A 219 0.21 -6.32 -3.42
N GLY A 220 0.92 -6.27 -2.30
CA GLY A 220 0.95 -7.33 -1.31
C GLY A 220 -0.42 -7.58 -0.71
N ALA A 221 -0.71 -8.83 -0.33
CA ALA A 221 -1.97 -9.16 0.34
C ALA A 221 -2.12 -8.36 1.64
N ALA A 222 -3.31 -7.83 1.90
CA ALA A 222 -3.61 -7.09 3.12
C ALA A 222 -3.88 -8.03 4.29
N THR A 223 -3.26 -7.77 5.44
CA THR A 223 -3.46 -8.59 6.64
C THR A 223 -4.84 -8.36 7.26
N ALA A 224 -5.45 -9.44 7.76
CA ALA A 224 -6.71 -9.38 8.47
C ALA A 224 -6.59 -8.66 9.82
N GLY A 225 -7.68 -8.06 10.30
CA GLY A 225 -7.77 -7.51 11.63
C GLY A 225 -7.68 -8.60 12.70
N THR A 226 -7.11 -8.28 13.85
CA THR A 226 -7.07 -9.20 15.00
C THR A 226 -8.46 -9.31 15.64
N PRO A 227 -8.84 -10.49 16.14
CA PRO A 227 -10.06 -10.64 16.94
C PRO A 227 -10.04 -9.72 18.18
N GLY A 228 -11.23 -9.40 18.68
CA GLY A 228 -11.38 -8.63 19.94
C GLY A 228 -10.80 -9.39 21.13
N ALA A 229 -10.25 -8.67 22.10
CA ALA A 229 -9.81 -9.26 23.37
C ALA A 229 -10.94 -9.20 24.40
N THR A 230 -11.23 -10.29 25.12
CA THR A 230 -12.31 -10.32 26.12
C THR A 230 -12.25 -9.11 27.07
N LEU A 231 -13.35 -8.37 27.19
CA LEU A 231 -13.46 -7.26 28.14
C LEU A 231 -13.76 -7.79 29.53
N ALA A 232 -13.08 -7.21 30.53
CA ALA A 232 -13.39 -7.42 31.92
C ALA A 232 -14.37 -6.34 32.41
N CYS A 233 -15.40 -6.75 33.14
CA CYS A 233 -16.27 -5.88 33.91
C CYS A 233 -16.46 -6.49 35.31
N ASP A 234 -16.86 -5.66 36.28
CA ASP A 234 -17.11 -6.11 37.65
C ASP A 234 -18.50 -6.78 37.81
N GLY A 235 -19.35 -6.69 36.79
CA GLY A 235 -20.72 -7.22 36.79
C GLY A 235 -21.69 -6.46 37.68
N VAL A 236 -21.26 -5.43 38.41
CA VAL A 236 -22.06 -4.73 39.42
C VAL A 236 -22.29 -3.27 39.03
N THR A 237 -21.29 -2.62 38.45
CA THR A 237 -21.36 -1.23 37.98
C THR A 237 -21.37 -1.17 36.45
N GLY A 238 -21.97 -0.10 35.90
CA GLY A 238 -22.01 0.08 34.44
C GLY A 238 -22.84 -0.96 33.67
N CYS A 239 -23.77 -1.65 34.34
CA CYS A 239 -24.76 -2.51 33.68
C CYS A 239 -25.67 -1.66 32.76
N ALA A 240 -26.00 -2.18 31.58
CA ALA A 240 -26.72 -1.47 30.53
C ALA A 240 -27.79 -2.38 29.88
N SER A 241 -27.92 -2.37 28.56
CA SER A 241 -28.97 -3.10 27.84
C SER A 241 -28.57 -4.50 27.36
N GLY A 242 -27.28 -4.83 27.36
CA GLY A 242 -26.76 -6.02 26.68
C GLY A 242 -26.80 -5.91 25.15
N ALA A 243 -26.90 -4.70 24.58
CA ALA A 243 -26.92 -4.51 23.14
C ALA A 243 -25.57 -4.87 22.50
N ASP A 244 -25.62 -5.50 21.33
CA ASP A 244 -24.44 -5.80 20.52
C ASP A 244 -23.79 -4.51 19.98
N GLY A 245 -22.49 -4.57 19.73
CA GLY A 245 -21.78 -3.51 19.01
C GLY A 245 -22.26 -3.39 17.56
N ALA A 246 -22.32 -2.17 17.03
CA ALA A 246 -22.58 -1.93 15.61
C ALA A 246 -21.35 -2.26 14.75
N LYS A 247 -21.50 -2.77 13.52
CA LYS A 247 -20.35 -2.99 12.61
C LYS A 247 -19.60 -1.67 12.34
N GLY A 248 -18.26 -1.71 12.31
CA GLY A 248 -17.45 -0.59 11.83
C GLY A 248 -17.66 -0.31 10.33
N ASN A 249 -17.31 0.91 9.88
CA ASN A 249 -17.34 1.28 8.47
C ASN A 249 -16.17 0.63 7.73
N ASP A 250 -16.43 0.00 6.59
CA ASP A 250 -15.36 -0.52 5.71
C ASP A 250 -14.47 0.64 5.24
N GLY A 251 -13.20 0.35 4.95
CA GLY A 251 -12.26 1.35 4.45
C GLY A 251 -12.57 1.74 3.00
N ASP A 252 -12.32 3.01 2.66
CA ASP A 252 -12.46 3.51 1.29
C ASP A 252 -11.43 2.86 0.35
N GLY A 253 -11.84 2.56 -0.88
CA GLY A 253 -10.94 2.11 -1.93
C GLY A 253 -9.90 3.17 -2.29
N ALA A 254 -8.76 2.72 -2.82
CA ALA A 254 -7.67 3.59 -3.25
C ALA A 254 -8.09 4.51 -4.39
N ALA A 255 -7.70 5.79 -4.29
CA ALA A 255 -7.69 6.71 -5.41
C ALA A 255 -6.74 6.20 -6.52
N PRO A 256 -6.82 6.70 -7.76
CA PRO A 256 -5.81 6.42 -8.78
C PRO A 256 -4.39 6.73 -8.28
N ALA A 257 -3.43 5.90 -8.68
CA ALA A 257 -2.01 6.18 -8.45
C ALA A 257 -1.56 7.44 -9.20
N PHE A 258 -0.48 8.09 -8.74
CA PHE A 258 -0.01 9.35 -9.30
C PHE A 258 1.50 9.35 -9.54
N PHE A 259 1.95 10.34 -10.31
CA PHE A 259 3.35 10.63 -10.54
C PHE A 259 3.73 11.93 -9.86
N ASP A 260 4.97 12.00 -9.37
CA ASP A 260 5.59 13.23 -8.92
C ASP A 260 7.07 13.27 -9.37
N PRO A 261 7.82 14.35 -9.08
CA PRO A 261 9.23 14.45 -9.47
C PRO A 261 10.17 13.37 -8.89
N THR A 262 9.73 12.59 -7.90
CA THR A 262 10.50 11.45 -7.36
C THR A 262 10.19 10.14 -8.09
N GLY A 263 9.00 10.02 -8.69
CA GLY A 263 8.61 8.90 -9.55
C GLY A 263 7.13 8.56 -9.46
N PHE A 264 6.82 7.28 -9.70
CA PHE A 264 5.47 6.73 -9.56
C PHE A 264 5.18 6.33 -8.12
N HIS A 265 4.01 6.71 -7.62
CA HIS A 265 3.51 6.34 -6.29
C HIS A 265 2.26 5.47 -6.39
N PRO A 266 2.34 4.18 -6.03
CA PRO A 266 1.15 3.35 -5.93
C PRO A 266 0.19 3.90 -4.87
N SER A 267 -1.11 3.73 -5.08
CA SER A 267 -2.13 4.20 -4.17
C SER A 267 -2.78 3.04 -3.42
N ASP A 268 -2.78 3.14 -2.08
CA ASP A 268 -3.33 2.16 -1.16
C ASP A 268 -4.75 2.56 -0.73
N GLY A 269 -5.57 1.57 -0.33
CA GLY A 269 -6.88 1.84 0.26
C GLY A 269 -6.78 2.40 1.69
N ALA A 270 -7.92 2.69 2.30
CA ALA A 270 -7.98 3.01 3.73
C ALA A 270 -8.11 1.73 4.59
N GLY A 271 -7.64 1.79 5.83
CA GLY A 271 -7.88 0.72 6.81
C GLY A 271 -9.36 0.64 7.21
N GLY A 272 -9.82 -0.55 7.55
CA GLY A 272 -11.12 -0.74 8.17
C GLY A 272 -11.14 -0.16 9.59
N GLN A 273 -12.33 0.25 10.04
CA GLN A 273 -12.58 0.64 11.43
C GLN A 273 -12.74 -0.58 12.33
N ALA A 274 -12.27 -0.44 13.58
CA ALA A 274 -12.54 -1.44 14.61
C ALA A 274 -14.03 -1.51 14.92
N GLY A 275 -14.49 -2.70 15.29
CA GLY A 275 -15.81 -2.88 15.87
C GLY A 275 -15.85 -2.26 17.27
N PRO A 276 -16.89 -1.48 17.62
CA PRO A 276 -17.15 -1.12 19.00
C PRO A 276 -17.46 -2.35 19.85
N PRO A 277 -17.21 -2.27 21.17
CA PRO A 277 -17.61 -3.32 22.10
C PRO A 277 -19.13 -3.39 22.26
N GLY A 278 -19.62 -4.55 22.68
CA GLY A 278 -20.99 -4.71 23.14
C GLY A 278 -21.23 -4.01 24.48
N ALA A 279 -22.48 -3.67 24.77
CA ALA A 279 -22.86 -3.11 26.06
C ALA A 279 -22.92 -4.21 27.13
N ASN A 280 -22.63 -3.86 28.38
CA ASN A 280 -22.90 -4.74 29.52
C ASN A 280 -24.40 -5.04 29.64
N GLY A 281 -24.72 -6.20 30.21
CA GLY A 281 -26.09 -6.66 30.38
C GLY A 281 -26.89 -5.85 31.39
N THR A 282 -28.18 -6.16 31.51
CA THR A 282 -29.07 -5.49 32.46
C THR A 282 -28.71 -5.78 33.91
N PRO A 283 -28.88 -4.83 34.85
CA PRO A 283 -28.54 -5.05 36.25
C PRO A 283 -29.27 -6.26 36.85
N GLY A 284 -28.58 -7.06 37.68
CA GLY A 284 -29.22 -8.10 38.48
C GLY A 284 -30.12 -7.54 39.58
N ALA A 285 -31.06 -8.36 40.05
CA ALA A 285 -31.92 -7.99 41.16
C ALA A 285 -31.11 -7.94 42.47
N ASN A 286 -31.59 -7.16 43.45
CA ASN A 286 -31.04 -7.25 44.81
C ASN A 286 -31.42 -8.60 45.43
N GLY A 287 -30.60 -9.10 46.37
CA GLY A 287 -30.97 -10.29 47.15
C GLY A 287 -32.25 -10.07 47.95
N ALA A 288 -32.94 -11.16 48.28
CA ALA A 288 -34.11 -11.07 49.14
C ALA A 288 -33.66 -10.63 50.54
N GLU A 289 -34.31 -9.62 51.08
CA GLU A 289 -34.12 -9.21 52.47
C GLU A 289 -34.79 -10.25 53.38
N LYS A 290 -34.08 -10.68 54.41
CA LYS A 290 -34.56 -11.66 55.38
C LYS A 290 -34.24 -11.18 56.78
N SER A 291 -35.25 -11.21 57.66
CA SER A 291 -35.03 -10.93 59.07
C SER A 291 -34.34 -12.12 59.72
N CYS A 292 -33.17 -11.86 60.28
CA CYS A 292 -32.26 -12.84 60.85
C CYS A 292 -32.02 -12.53 62.33
N ILE A 293 -31.76 -13.55 63.10
CA ILE A 293 -31.42 -13.43 64.51
C ILE A 293 -29.91 -13.17 64.60
N ARG A 294 -29.54 -11.96 65.03
CA ARG A 294 -28.14 -11.54 65.20
C ARG A 294 -27.54 -12.08 66.49
N GLU A 295 -28.31 -11.95 67.57
CA GLU A 295 -27.88 -12.27 68.92
C GLU A 295 -29.09 -12.79 69.70
N VAL A 296 -28.83 -13.79 70.53
CA VAL A 296 -29.84 -14.32 71.46
C VAL A 296 -29.73 -13.52 72.74
N SER A 297 -30.78 -12.77 73.07
CA SER A 297 -30.89 -12.00 74.30
C SER A 297 -31.97 -12.63 75.20
N GLY A 298 -31.57 -13.13 76.36
CA GLY A 298 -32.49 -13.63 77.37
C GLY A 298 -31.84 -14.68 78.27
N GLU A 299 -32.12 -14.60 79.57
CA GLU A 299 -31.86 -15.66 80.54
C GLU A 299 -33.12 -16.53 80.63
N CYS A 300 -32.98 -17.85 80.70
CA CYS A 300 -34.12 -18.75 80.92
C CYS A 300 -34.63 -18.59 82.36
N ASN A 301 -35.46 -17.57 82.61
CA ASN A 301 -36.07 -17.35 83.90
C ASN A 301 -37.18 -18.38 84.17
N THR A 302 -37.29 -18.77 85.44
CA THR A 302 -38.11 -19.88 85.97
C THR A 302 -39.64 -19.72 85.78
N GLY A 303 -40.11 -18.62 85.17
CA GLY A 303 -41.53 -18.30 84.99
C GLY A 303 -42.12 -18.54 83.60
N GLY A 304 -41.35 -19.09 82.65
CA GLY A 304 -41.82 -19.35 81.27
C GLY A 304 -40.82 -18.87 80.22
N GLY A 305 -39.56 -19.30 80.36
CA GLY A 305 -38.41 -18.81 79.61
C GLY A 305 -38.72 -18.53 78.15
N PHE A 306 -38.46 -17.30 77.69
CA PHE A 306 -38.57 -16.90 76.30
C PHE A 306 -37.17 -16.53 75.83
N CYS A 307 -36.67 -17.19 74.78
CA CYS A 307 -35.43 -16.76 74.16
C CYS A 307 -35.78 -15.61 73.20
N GLY A 308 -35.42 -14.39 73.57
CA GLY A 308 -35.52 -13.24 72.67
C GLY A 308 -34.40 -13.27 71.65
N GLY A 309 -34.67 -12.93 70.40
CA GLY A 309 -33.66 -12.67 69.39
C GLY A 309 -33.65 -11.19 69.04
N LEU A 310 -32.47 -10.56 69.01
CA LEU A 310 -32.33 -9.29 68.29
C LEU A 310 -32.33 -9.59 66.80
N ASN A 311 -33.30 -9.04 66.09
CA ASN A 311 -33.40 -9.21 64.65
C ASN A 311 -32.52 -8.18 63.94
N GLU A 312 -31.78 -8.63 62.94
CA GLU A 312 -31.13 -7.81 61.93
C GLU A 312 -31.63 -8.25 60.55
N ASN A 313 -31.78 -7.31 59.63
CA ASN A 313 -32.09 -7.70 58.26
C ASN A 313 -30.77 -8.00 57.53
N ARG A 314 -30.66 -9.22 56.99
CA ARG A 314 -29.59 -9.56 56.07
C ARG A 314 -30.15 -9.66 54.66
N GLN A 315 -29.33 -9.28 53.69
CA GLN A 315 -29.65 -9.35 52.29
C GLN A 315 -28.59 -10.20 51.60
N GLY A 316 -29.02 -11.16 50.78
CA GLY A 316 -28.10 -11.85 49.86
C GLY A 316 -27.42 -10.85 48.91
N ALA A 317 -26.27 -11.20 48.34
CA ALA A 317 -25.60 -10.32 47.39
C ALA A 317 -26.49 -10.03 46.17
N LYS A 318 -26.32 -8.87 45.56
CA LYS A 318 -26.99 -8.50 44.31
C LYS A 318 -26.51 -9.43 43.17
N GLY A 319 -27.38 -9.74 42.22
CA GLY A 319 -26.95 -10.40 40.98
C GLY A 319 -26.09 -9.49 40.11
N GLU A 320 -25.16 -10.10 39.38
CA GLU A 320 -24.27 -9.45 38.44
C GLU A 320 -24.83 -9.50 37.01
N CYS A 321 -24.62 -8.42 36.24
CA CYS A 321 -24.85 -8.42 34.79
C CYS A 321 -23.67 -9.06 34.05
N GLY A 322 -23.92 -9.54 32.82
CA GLY A 322 -22.86 -9.99 31.93
C GLY A 322 -22.05 -8.83 31.35
N CYS A 323 -20.77 -9.06 31.05
CA CYS A 323 -19.88 -8.10 30.41
C CYS A 323 -20.07 -8.10 28.90
N GLY A 324 -20.06 -6.93 28.29
CA GLY A 324 -20.03 -6.83 26.83
C GLY A 324 -18.76 -7.46 26.23
N GLY A 325 -18.86 -8.02 25.02
CA GLY A 325 -17.71 -8.51 24.27
C GLY A 325 -16.92 -7.38 23.63
N ALA A 326 -15.60 -7.57 23.41
CA ALA A 326 -14.82 -6.60 22.64
C ALA A 326 -15.10 -6.72 21.16
N GLY A 327 -15.10 -5.58 20.46
CA GLY A 327 -15.11 -5.61 19.01
C GLY A 327 -13.75 -6.01 18.43
N GLY A 328 -13.79 -6.55 17.22
CA GLY A 328 -12.58 -6.92 16.46
C GLY A 328 -11.90 -5.72 15.82
N ALA A 329 -10.59 -5.80 15.59
CA ALA A 329 -9.86 -4.75 14.89
C ALA A 329 -10.26 -4.69 13.41
N GLY A 330 -10.21 -3.50 12.80
CA GLY A 330 -10.44 -3.37 11.36
C GLY A 330 -9.34 -4.04 10.53
N GLY A 331 -9.70 -4.48 9.32
CA GLY A 331 -8.74 -5.06 8.38
C GLY A 331 -7.76 -4.03 7.83
N LYS A 332 -6.56 -4.44 7.45
CA LYS A 332 -5.58 -3.55 6.81
C LYS A 332 -6.03 -3.15 5.41
N ALA A 333 -5.54 -2.01 4.95
CA ALA A 333 -5.76 -1.53 3.60
C ALA A 333 -5.16 -2.46 2.54
N GLY A 334 -5.88 -2.61 1.42
CA GLY A 334 -5.36 -3.14 0.18
C GLY A 334 -4.26 -2.24 -0.37
N ARG A 335 -3.29 -2.85 -1.04
CA ARG A 335 -2.06 -2.20 -1.49
C ARG A 335 -2.08 -1.96 -2.98
N GLY A 336 -1.58 -0.81 -3.40
CA GLY A 336 -1.49 -0.45 -4.81
C GLY A 336 -0.49 -1.33 -5.57
N GLY A 337 -0.73 -1.57 -6.85
CA GLY A 337 0.20 -2.25 -7.74
C GLY A 337 1.24 -1.29 -8.34
N GLY A 338 2.42 -1.82 -8.68
CA GLY A 338 3.52 -1.06 -9.28
C GLY A 338 3.30 -0.76 -10.76
N ALA A 339 3.92 0.29 -11.27
CA ALA A 339 3.87 0.65 -12.69
C ALA A 339 4.83 -0.22 -13.54
N SER A 340 4.60 -0.28 -14.85
CA SER A 340 5.57 -0.72 -15.84
C SER A 340 5.84 0.40 -16.84
N ILE A 341 7.09 0.85 -16.96
CA ILE A 341 7.43 2.06 -17.72
C ILE A 341 8.72 1.82 -18.51
N ALA A 342 8.69 1.88 -19.84
CA ALA A 342 9.92 1.70 -20.62
C ALA A 342 10.87 2.91 -20.43
N LEU A 343 10.34 4.13 -20.47
CA LEU A 343 11.10 5.36 -20.22
C LEU A 343 10.34 6.32 -19.28
N LEU A 344 10.91 6.67 -18.13
CA LEU A 344 10.42 7.74 -17.27
C LEU A 344 11.42 8.90 -17.30
N ALA A 345 11.05 10.02 -17.92
CA ALA A 345 11.85 11.23 -17.97
C ALA A 345 11.22 12.31 -17.08
N LEU A 346 11.95 12.73 -16.05
CA LEU A 346 11.52 13.72 -15.07
C LEU A 346 12.01 15.12 -15.41
N ASP A 347 13.11 15.21 -16.16
CA ASP A 347 13.68 16.42 -16.73
C ASP A 347 14.62 16.03 -17.90
N GLY A 348 15.17 17.01 -18.62
CA GLY A 348 16.16 16.82 -19.68
C GLY A 348 15.57 16.56 -21.05
N THR A 349 16.42 16.26 -22.04
CA THR A 349 16.00 15.92 -23.41
C THR A 349 16.42 14.49 -23.74
N VAL A 350 15.47 13.67 -24.19
CA VAL A 350 15.73 12.31 -24.68
C VAL A 350 15.39 12.23 -26.16
N THR A 351 16.38 11.90 -26.99
CA THR A 351 16.21 11.63 -28.42
C THR A 351 16.21 10.13 -28.66
N ILE A 352 15.15 9.63 -29.29
CA ILE A 352 14.90 8.21 -29.53
C ILE A 352 14.86 7.97 -31.04
N GLU A 353 15.73 7.10 -31.51
CA GLU A 353 15.88 6.78 -32.93
C GLU A 353 15.80 5.27 -33.15
N HIS A 354 14.93 4.80 -34.05
CA HIS A 354 14.82 3.39 -34.45
C HIS A 354 14.74 2.41 -33.26
N THR A 355 14.08 2.84 -32.18
CA THR A 355 14.11 2.14 -30.90
C THR A 355 12.74 1.55 -30.60
N THR A 356 12.71 0.41 -29.94
CA THR A 356 11.47 -0.18 -29.42
C THR A 356 11.34 0.13 -27.95
N LEU A 357 10.25 0.76 -27.55
CA LEU A 357 9.85 0.97 -26.16
C LEU A 357 8.70 0.03 -25.88
N PHE A 358 8.89 -0.87 -24.92
CA PHE A 358 7.87 -1.80 -24.48
C PHE A 358 7.76 -1.75 -22.96
N ALA A 359 6.61 -1.32 -22.46
CA ALA A 359 6.22 -1.60 -21.10
C ALA A 359 5.41 -2.90 -21.05
N GLY A 360 5.72 -3.74 -20.06
CA GLY A 360 4.93 -4.92 -19.74
C GLY A 360 3.55 -4.54 -19.18
N GLY A 361 3.02 -5.35 -18.27
CA GLY A 361 1.76 -5.02 -17.58
C GLY A 361 2.00 -4.19 -16.32
N GLY A 362 1.02 -3.38 -15.95
CA GLY A 362 0.96 -2.86 -14.59
C GLY A 362 0.70 -3.96 -13.55
N GLY A 363 1.07 -3.70 -12.30
CA GLY A 363 0.74 -4.57 -11.17
C GLY A 363 -0.72 -4.37 -10.74
N ASN A 364 -1.43 -5.44 -10.44
CA ASN A 364 -2.77 -5.32 -9.83
C ASN A 364 -2.67 -4.82 -8.38
N GLY A 365 -3.66 -4.05 -7.92
CA GLY A 365 -3.85 -3.77 -6.51
C GLY A 365 -4.38 -4.99 -5.76
N SER A 366 -4.21 -5.03 -4.44
CA SER A 366 -4.73 -6.11 -3.59
C SER A 366 -6.08 -5.75 -2.94
N VAL A 367 -6.87 -6.78 -2.62
CA VAL A 367 -8.09 -6.62 -1.80
C VAL A 367 -7.71 -6.15 -0.40
N GLY A 368 -8.54 -5.30 0.21
CA GLY A 368 -8.39 -4.97 1.63
C GLY A 368 -8.64 -6.16 2.54
N GLY A 369 -7.94 -6.19 3.68
CA GLY A 369 -7.99 -7.28 4.64
C GLY A 369 -9.37 -7.39 5.29
N LYS A 370 -9.80 -8.61 5.63
CA LYS A 370 -11.02 -8.82 6.43
C LYS A 370 -10.83 -8.21 7.82
N GLY A 371 -11.86 -7.59 8.39
CA GLY A 371 -11.85 -7.24 9.81
C GLY A 371 -11.82 -8.47 10.73
N GLY A 372 -11.28 -8.28 11.93
CA GLY A 372 -11.25 -9.30 12.96
C GLY A 372 -12.64 -9.53 13.55
N ASP A 373 -12.90 -10.74 14.03
CA ASP A 373 -14.18 -11.06 14.65
C ASP A 373 -14.28 -10.42 16.04
N GLY A 374 -15.48 -9.99 16.44
CA GLY A 374 -15.74 -9.56 17.82
C GLY A 374 -15.91 -10.77 18.76
N THR A 375 -15.77 -10.56 20.07
CA THR A 375 -16.03 -11.61 21.06
C THR A 375 -17.50 -11.60 21.49
N GLY A 376 -18.03 -12.76 21.90
CA GLY A 376 -19.31 -12.80 22.60
C GLY A 376 -19.24 -12.06 23.95
N GLY A 377 -20.38 -11.56 24.42
CA GLY A 377 -20.53 -11.09 25.80
C GLY A 377 -20.53 -12.25 26.79
N SER A 378 -20.25 -11.96 28.06
CA SER A 378 -20.27 -12.96 29.12
C SER A 378 -21.67 -13.15 29.72
N ALA A 379 -21.89 -14.33 30.29
CA ALA A 379 -23.12 -14.63 31.00
C ALA A 379 -23.20 -13.85 32.34
N PRO A 380 -24.40 -13.46 32.79
CA PRO A 380 -24.60 -12.84 34.08
C PRO A 380 -24.44 -13.89 35.21
N LYS A 381 -24.20 -13.44 36.45
CA LYS A 381 -24.09 -14.34 37.61
C LYS A 381 -25.15 -13.99 38.65
N ALA A 382 -25.75 -15.00 39.26
CA ALA A 382 -26.64 -14.78 40.40
C ALA A 382 -25.83 -14.35 41.63
N GLY A 383 -26.45 -13.54 42.49
CA GLY A 383 -25.82 -13.12 43.74
C GLY A 383 -25.63 -14.30 44.69
N ALA A 384 -24.53 -14.29 45.43
CA ALA A 384 -24.30 -15.30 46.48
C ALA A 384 -25.35 -15.16 47.60
N PRO A 385 -25.91 -16.28 48.10
CA PRO A 385 -26.77 -16.23 49.27
C PRO A 385 -25.97 -15.82 50.53
N THR A 386 -26.66 -15.28 51.53
CA THR A 386 -26.06 -14.95 52.82
C THR A 386 -26.68 -15.82 53.92
N SER A 387 -25.84 -16.33 54.82
CA SER A 387 -26.25 -17.08 56.01
C SER A 387 -27.15 -16.22 56.91
N CYS A 388 -28.27 -16.79 57.34
CA CYS A 388 -29.31 -16.13 58.12
C CYS A 388 -29.95 -17.13 59.09
N LEU A 389 -29.70 -16.92 60.37
CA LEU A 389 -30.28 -17.71 61.45
C LEU A 389 -31.72 -17.23 61.69
N THR A 390 -32.70 -18.14 61.63
CA THR A 390 -34.13 -17.75 61.63
C THR A 390 -34.93 -18.31 62.79
N THR A 391 -34.39 -19.25 63.53
CA THR A 391 -35.06 -19.90 64.66
C THR A 391 -34.12 -19.90 65.86
N ILE A 392 -34.63 -19.59 67.04
CA ILE A 392 -33.98 -19.94 68.30
C ILE A 392 -34.73 -21.12 68.86
N SER A 393 -34.02 -22.22 69.11
CA SER A 393 -34.58 -23.38 69.81
C SER A 393 -34.14 -23.35 71.27
N GLN A 394 -35.08 -23.61 72.17
CA GLN A 394 -34.74 -23.92 73.55
C GLN A 394 -34.33 -25.39 73.63
N SER A 395 -33.14 -25.63 74.17
CA SER A 395 -32.68 -26.97 74.50
C SER A 395 -32.48 -27.09 76.02
N GLY A 396 -32.95 -28.20 76.59
CA GLY A 396 -32.85 -28.49 78.02
C GLY A 396 -34.18 -28.37 78.79
N PRO A 397 -34.22 -28.87 80.04
CA PRO A 397 -35.40 -28.79 80.90
C PRO A 397 -35.67 -27.35 81.34
N THR A 398 -36.96 -26.99 81.47
CA THR A 398 -37.39 -25.69 81.99
C THR A 398 -36.75 -25.41 83.36
N GLY A 399 -35.98 -24.32 83.49
CA GLY A 399 -35.23 -23.97 84.70
C GLY A 399 -33.85 -23.35 84.37
N PRO A 400 -32.97 -23.15 85.37
CA PRO A 400 -31.64 -22.52 85.17
C PRO A 400 -30.69 -23.31 84.25
N ALA A 401 -31.09 -24.51 83.79
CA ALA A 401 -30.34 -25.35 82.85
C ALA A 401 -30.79 -25.21 81.39
N CYS A 402 -31.75 -24.33 81.09
CA CYS A 402 -32.20 -24.07 79.73
C CYS A 402 -31.13 -23.28 78.96
N THR A 403 -30.77 -23.77 77.77
CA THR A 403 -29.81 -23.13 76.87
C THR A 403 -30.54 -22.75 75.60
N CYS A 404 -30.53 -21.46 75.26
CA CYS A 404 -31.00 -20.99 73.97
C CYS A 404 -29.93 -21.31 72.92
N VAL A 405 -30.28 -22.15 71.95
CA VAL A 405 -29.37 -22.53 70.86
C VAL A 405 -29.88 -21.89 69.57
N LEU A 406 -28.96 -21.28 68.83
CA LEU A 406 -29.23 -20.79 67.49
C LEU A 406 -29.62 -21.99 66.61
N GLY A 407 -30.81 -21.94 66.05
CA GLY A 407 -31.35 -23.00 65.20
C GLY A 407 -30.77 -22.96 63.78
N ASN A 408 -31.48 -23.59 62.85
CA ASN A 408 -30.94 -23.85 61.51
C ASN A 408 -30.64 -22.54 60.75
N ASP A 409 -29.44 -22.51 60.17
CA ASP A 409 -29.09 -21.51 59.16
C ASP A 409 -29.99 -21.72 57.93
N GLN A 410 -30.67 -20.66 57.53
CA GLN A 410 -31.54 -20.65 56.36
C GLN A 410 -31.08 -19.52 55.46
N PRO A 411 -30.47 -19.79 54.30
CA PRO A 411 -29.91 -18.74 53.46
C PRO A 411 -30.96 -17.68 53.11
N ALA A 412 -30.54 -16.40 53.14
CA ALA A 412 -31.20 -15.34 52.40
C ALA A 412 -30.77 -15.49 50.93
N PRO A 413 -31.70 -15.84 50.00
CA PRO A 413 -31.34 -16.02 48.60
C PRO A 413 -30.67 -14.77 48.03
N GLY A 414 -29.57 -14.98 47.29
CA GLY A 414 -28.97 -13.90 46.52
C GLY A 414 -29.89 -13.43 45.39
N GLY A 415 -29.56 -12.27 44.84
CA GLY A 415 -30.33 -11.65 43.77
C GLY A 415 -30.28 -12.47 42.49
N ALA A 416 -31.38 -12.45 41.72
CA ALA A 416 -31.41 -13.03 40.39
C ALA A 416 -30.32 -12.39 39.51
N ALA A 417 -29.67 -13.21 38.67
CA ALA A 417 -28.68 -12.75 37.71
C ALA A 417 -29.25 -11.65 36.80
N GLY A 418 -28.39 -10.73 36.36
CA GLY A 418 -28.77 -9.72 35.37
C GLY A 418 -28.99 -10.29 33.97
N GLY A 419 -28.96 -9.43 32.96
CA GLY A 419 -28.94 -9.83 31.55
C GLY A 419 -27.52 -10.19 31.07
N PRO A 420 -27.39 -10.96 29.98
CA PRO A 420 -26.10 -11.19 29.34
C PRO A 420 -25.54 -9.90 28.74
N GLY A 421 -24.21 -9.81 28.62
CA GLY A 421 -23.58 -8.75 27.84
C GLY A 421 -23.78 -8.97 26.34
N GLY A 422 -23.83 -7.88 25.59
CA GLY A 422 -23.90 -7.93 24.13
C GLY A 422 -22.58 -8.39 23.51
N ALA A 423 -22.64 -8.97 22.32
CA ALA A 423 -21.45 -9.31 21.55
C ALA A 423 -20.74 -8.03 21.06
N GLY A 424 -19.41 -8.08 21.01
CA GLY A 424 -18.64 -7.06 20.30
C GLY A 424 -18.82 -7.20 18.80
N ALA A 425 -18.82 -6.06 18.09
CA ALA A 425 -18.96 -6.08 16.64
C ALA A 425 -17.69 -6.64 15.97
N PRO A 426 -17.80 -7.31 14.81
CA PRO A 426 -16.62 -7.52 13.98
C PRO A 426 -16.05 -6.18 13.51
N GLY A 427 -14.73 -6.14 13.36
CA GLY A 427 -14.07 -5.09 12.61
C GLY A 427 -14.52 -5.10 11.14
N SER A 428 -14.37 -3.97 10.48
CA SER A 428 -14.75 -3.82 9.08
C SER A 428 -13.61 -4.22 8.13
N LYS A 429 -13.94 -4.42 6.85
CA LYS A 429 -12.95 -4.71 5.81
C LYS A 429 -12.10 -3.47 5.51
N GLY A 430 -10.81 -3.64 5.24
CA GLY A 430 -10.03 -2.57 4.61
C GLY A 430 -10.49 -2.27 3.19
N GLY A 431 -10.22 -1.06 2.71
CA GLY A 431 -10.45 -0.66 1.33
C GLY A 431 -9.46 -1.31 0.38
N ASP A 432 -9.83 -1.40 -0.88
CA ASP A 432 -9.06 -2.06 -1.94
C ASP A 432 -7.93 -1.17 -2.50
N GLY A 433 -6.81 -1.77 -2.91
CA GLY A 433 -5.70 -1.06 -3.56
C GLY A 433 -5.93 -0.79 -5.05
N ALA A 434 -5.28 0.25 -5.59
CA ALA A 434 -5.34 0.61 -7.01
C ALA A 434 -4.40 -0.25 -7.86
N GLY A 435 -4.72 -0.42 -9.14
CA GLY A 435 -3.79 -0.98 -10.11
C GLY A 435 -2.64 0.00 -10.42
N GLY A 436 -1.50 -0.54 -10.86
CA GLY A 436 -0.40 0.23 -11.44
C GLY A 436 -0.54 0.34 -12.96
N PRO A 437 -0.11 1.43 -13.59
CA PRO A 437 -0.26 1.65 -15.03
C PRO A 437 0.82 0.95 -15.85
N SER A 438 0.62 0.94 -17.18
CA SER A 438 1.64 0.58 -18.15
C SER A 438 1.81 1.69 -19.18
N TYR A 439 3.04 2.18 -19.34
CA TYR A 439 3.38 3.30 -20.24
C TYR A 439 4.61 3.03 -21.09
N GLY A 440 4.51 3.31 -22.39
CA GLY A 440 5.67 3.33 -23.29
C GLY A 440 6.70 4.35 -22.80
N TRP A 441 6.28 5.61 -22.63
CA TRP A 441 7.05 6.59 -21.86
C TRP A 441 6.15 7.51 -21.03
N VAL A 442 6.78 8.16 -20.04
CA VAL A 442 6.17 9.22 -19.23
C VAL A 442 7.15 10.40 -19.17
N THR A 443 6.64 11.61 -19.41
CA THR A 443 7.38 12.87 -19.22
C THR A 443 6.73 13.70 -18.12
N LEU A 444 7.53 14.11 -17.15
CA LEU A 444 7.15 15.06 -16.10
C LEU A 444 8.06 16.30 -16.16
N GLY A 445 7.67 17.37 -15.47
CA GLY A 445 8.50 18.57 -15.36
C GLY A 445 8.83 19.19 -16.72
N ASN A 446 10.11 19.50 -16.94
CA ASN A 446 10.60 20.09 -18.20
C ASN A 446 11.14 19.03 -19.18
N ALA A 447 10.88 17.74 -18.93
CA ALA A 447 11.38 16.67 -19.77
C ALA A 447 10.83 16.79 -21.20
N ARG A 448 11.71 16.61 -22.19
CA ARG A 448 11.35 16.57 -23.61
C ARG A 448 11.80 15.26 -24.23
N VAL A 449 10.85 14.51 -24.79
CA VAL A 449 11.15 13.30 -25.57
C VAL A 449 10.92 13.60 -27.05
N VAL A 450 11.94 13.36 -27.87
CA VAL A 450 11.86 13.42 -29.34
C VAL A 450 12.01 12.00 -29.85
N ILE A 451 11.03 11.53 -30.60
CA ILE A 451 11.05 10.19 -31.18
C ILE A 451 10.90 10.26 -32.69
N ASP A 452 11.64 9.41 -33.41
CA ASP A 452 11.49 9.28 -34.85
C ASP A 452 10.31 8.37 -35.24
N ASP A 453 9.89 8.46 -36.50
CA ASP A 453 8.76 7.68 -37.04
C ASP A 453 9.06 6.17 -37.15
N ALA A 454 10.35 5.79 -37.09
CA ALA A 454 10.79 4.39 -37.16
C ALA A 454 10.74 3.68 -35.80
N SER A 455 10.59 4.42 -34.71
CA SER A 455 10.52 3.84 -33.37
C SER A 455 9.13 3.27 -33.08
N VAL A 456 9.11 2.18 -32.32
CA VAL A 456 7.88 1.44 -32.00
C VAL A 456 7.60 1.55 -30.52
N LEU A 457 6.35 1.87 -30.19
CA LEU A 457 5.89 2.08 -28.83
C LEU A 457 4.78 1.09 -28.49
N ASN A 458 4.95 0.37 -27.39
CA ASN A 458 3.99 -0.61 -26.91
C ASN A 458 3.86 -0.51 -25.39
N ALA A 459 2.63 -0.65 -24.91
CA ALA A 459 2.32 -0.79 -23.50
C ALA A 459 1.44 -2.02 -23.32
N GLY A 460 1.76 -2.85 -22.33
CA GLY A 460 0.88 -3.92 -21.88
C GLY A 460 -0.35 -3.37 -21.15
N PRO A 461 -1.22 -4.25 -20.64
CA PRO A 461 -2.41 -3.81 -19.91
C PRO A 461 -2.03 -3.13 -18.60
N GLY A 462 -2.80 -2.10 -18.22
CA GLY A 462 -2.78 -1.57 -16.87
C GLY A 462 -3.19 -2.65 -15.86
N GLY A 463 -2.68 -2.54 -14.64
CA GLY A 463 -3.08 -3.40 -13.54
C GLY A 463 -4.54 -3.16 -13.16
N ALA A 464 -5.24 -4.23 -12.83
CA ALA A 464 -6.58 -4.14 -12.28
C ALA A 464 -6.51 -3.56 -10.85
N GLY A 465 -7.39 -2.61 -10.55
CA GLY A 465 -7.76 -2.37 -9.15
C GLY A 465 -8.54 -3.59 -8.63
N SER A 466 -8.61 -3.75 -7.31
CA SER A 466 -9.64 -4.65 -6.75
C SER A 466 -11.03 -4.00 -6.90
N VAL A 467 -12.11 -4.70 -6.51
CA VAL A 467 -13.53 -4.34 -6.73
C VAL A 467 -13.85 -2.85 -6.48
N GLN A 468 -13.22 -2.21 -5.49
CA GLN A 468 -13.39 -0.79 -5.18
C GLN A 468 -12.18 0.10 -5.53
N GLY A 469 -11.06 -0.48 -5.96
CA GLY A 469 -9.85 0.26 -6.30
C GLY A 469 -9.88 0.75 -7.75
N ALA A 470 -9.26 1.91 -7.99
CA ALA A 470 -9.11 2.42 -9.35
C ALA A 470 -8.30 1.43 -10.22
N SER A 471 -8.81 1.14 -11.42
CA SER A 471 -8.03 0.44 -12.45
C SER A 471 -7.10 1.43 -13.12
N ALA A 472 -5.91 0.96 -13.50
CA ALA A 472 -4.93 1.81 -14.13
C ALA A 472 -5.08 1.84 -15.66
N PRO A 473 -4.76 2.96 -16.32
CA PRO A 473 -4.73 3.03 -17.76
C PRO A 473 -3.61 2.18 -18.37
N SER A 474 -3.81 1.81 -19.63
CA SER A 474 -2.75 1.41 -20.57
C SER A 474 -2.68 2.50 -21.61
N LEU A 475 -1.53 3.17 -21.72
CA LEU A 475 -1.37 4.30 -22.63
C LEU A 475 0.05 4.32 -23.18
N VAL A 476 0.18 4.72 -24.43
CA VAL A 476 1.49 4.78 -25.10
C VAL A 476 2.29 5.99 -24.60
N VAL A 477 1.62 7.10 -24.31
CA VAL A 477 2.23 8.39 -23.92
C VAL A 477 1.42 9.04 -22.81
N ALA A 478 2.03 9.30 -21.65
CA ALA A 478 1.48 10.19 -20.63
C ALA A 478 2.26 11.51 -20.61
N LEU A 479 1.57 12.60 -20.94
CA LEU A 479 2.07 13.96 -20.77
C LEU A 479 1.41 14.52 -19.51
N ASP A 480 2.19 14.95 -18.52
CA ASP A 480 1.64 15.82 -17.50
C ASP A 480 1.33 17.18 -18.16
N GLY A 481 0.12 17.68 -17.99
CA GLY A 481 -0.46 18.82 -18.72
C GLY A 481 0.16 20.18 -18.38
N GLY A 482 1.44 20.22 -18.01
CA GLY A 482 2.22 21.44 -17.79
C GLY A 482 2.69 22.06 -19.09
N THR A 483 1.76 22.43 -19.96
CA THR A 483 1.98 23.43 -21.01
C THR A 483 1.00 24.57 -20.85
#